data_AF-A0AAD8S978-F1
#
_entry.id   AF-A0AAD8S978-F1
#
_cell.length_a   1.000
_cell.length_b   1.000
_cell.length_c   1.000
_cell.angle_alpha   90.00
_cell.angle_beta   90.00
_cell.angle_gamma   90.00
#
_symmetry.space_group_name_H-M   'P 1'
#
loop_
_entity.id
_entity.type
_entity.pdbx_description
1 polymer ?
#
loop_
_entity_poly.entity_id
_entity_poly.type
_entity_poly.pdbx_seq_one_letter_code
_entity_poly.pdbx_strand_id
1 'polypeptide(L)'
;MLSISCWILIVNLHAMIGMGTVQKNRNGPGAFVTAEIAWKRTHEGSFLLAEKEEKKGTERECAEGSGKPHTRGHIWSLMTEWTYKKRSRGRLQGRPARYNTATRKILSPPSSPCHRVRRRRATMAASPIDSAWESLIGNFSEFQLASVVTFVLHESVFFLSGIPSLLFERFGLFAKYKIQKKSNTPDYQNRCVLRLILYHVCVNLPVMILSYPAFKFMGLRSSLPLPHWTVVVSQILFYFVLEDFIFYWGHRALHTKWLYKHVHSVHHEYATPFGLTSEYAHPAEILFLGFATIVGPALTGPHLFTLWLWMVLRVLETVEAHSGYHFPWSPSNFLPLYGGSDFHDYHHRLLYTKSGNYASTFVYMDWLFGTDKGYRKIKAIEEEERKHL
;
A
#
# COMPACT_ATOMS: atom_id res chain seq x y z
N MET A 1 17.26 -10.64 -14.54
CA MET A 1 16.20 -11.68 -14.54
C MET A 1 15.52 -11.66 -13.18
N LEU A 2 14.44 -10.89 -13.05
CA LEU A 2 13.59 -10.88 -11.86
C LEU A 2 12.80 -12.19 -11.86
N SER A 3 13.23 -13.14 -11.04
CA SER A 3 12.61 -14.46 -10.99
C SER A 3 11.19 -14.37 -10.44
N ILE A 4 10.27 -15.04 -11.12
CA ILE A 4 8.87 -15.35 -10.78
C ILE A 4 8.70 -15.86 -9.32
N SER A 5 9.79 -16.22 -8.64
CA SER A 5 9.86 -16.59 -7.24
C SER A 5 9.36 -15.52 -6.25
N CYS A 6 9.36 -14.23 -6.60
CA CYS A 6 8.82 -13.18 -5.72
C CYS A 6 7.28 -13.20 -5.65
N TRP A 7 6.60 -13.73 -6.68
CA TRP A 7 5.14 -13.84 -6.72
C TRP A 7 4.60 -15.01 -5.86
N ILE A 8 5.38 -16.08 -5.70
CA ILE A 8 4.91 -17.31 -5.03
C ILE A 8 4.84 -17.15 -3.50
N LEU A 9 5.58 -16.21 -2.92
CA LEU A 9 5.51 -15.90 -1.49
C LEU A 9 4.34 -14.96 -1.12
N ILE A 10 3.84 -14.16 -2.07
CA ILE A 10 2.70 -13.24 -1.84
C ILE A 10 1.35 -13.93 -2.12
N VAL A 11 1.31 -14.94 -2.99
CA VAL A 11 0.05 -15.57 -3.44
C VAL A 11 -0.36 -16.84 -2.66
N ASN A 12 0.48 -17.35 -1.75
CA ASN A 12 0.11 -18.48 -0.89
C ASN A 12 -0.69 -18.10 0.38
N LEU A 13 -1.58 -17.11 0.26
CA LEU A 13 -2.62 -16.79 1.24
C LEU A 13 -3.99 -17.40 0.85
N HIS A 14 -3.98 -18.52 0.11
CA HIS A 14 -5.21 -19.24 -0.24
C HIS A 14 -5.68 -20.23 0.85
N ALA A 15 -4.96 -20.35 1.97
CA ALA A 15 -5.26 -21.31 3.04
C ALA A 15 -5.84 -20.71 4.34
N MET A 16 -6.09 -19.38 4.40
CA MET A 16 -6.72 -18.74 5.58
C MET A 16 -8.13 -18.19 5.36
N ILE A 17 -8.69 -18.33 4.15
CA ILE A 17 -10.10 -18.01 3.87
C ILE A 17 -10.89 -19.33 3.93
N GLY A 18 -11.14 -19.79 5.14
CA GLY A 18 -11.80 -21.07 5.35
C GLY A 18 -12.42 -21.18 6.72
N MET A 19 -13.31 -20.26 7.09
CA MET A 19 -14.35 -20.48 8.09
C MET A 19 -15.34 -19.31 8.09
N GLY A 20 -16.54 -19.58 7.60
CA GLY A 20 -17.65 -18.64 7.50
C GLY A 20 -18.89 -19.34 6.96
N THR A 21 -19.21 -20.52 7.49
CA THR A 21 -20.47 -21.21 7.22
C THR A 21 -21.62 -20.37 7.76
N VAL A 22 -22.41 -19.79 6.85
CA VAL A 22 -23.68 -19.14 7.15
C VAL A 22 -24.63 -20.17 7.74
N GLN A 23 -24.97 -19.99 9.02
CA GLN A 23 -25.95 -20.81 9.72
C GLN A 23 -27.35 -20.43 9.22
N LYS A 24 -27.96 -21.35 8.46
CA LYS A 24 -29.30 -21.23 7.89
C LYS A 24 -30.33 -21.47 8.99
N ASN A 25 -30.85 -20.41 9.61
CA ASN A 25 -31.98 -20.54 10.53
C ASN A 25 -33.29 -20.54 9.72
N ARG A 26 -34.01 -21.67 9.77
CA ARG A 26 -35.37 -21.83 9.25
C ARG A 26 -36.33 -21.23 10.27
N ASN A 27 -37.18 -20.29 9.87
CA ASN A 27 -38.60 -20.17 10.26
C ASN A 27 -39.26 -18.92 9.64
N GLY A 28 -40.29 -19.15 8.82
CA GLY A 28 -41.48 -18.27 8.66
C GLY A 28 -41.35 -17.00 7.79
N PRO A 29 -42.38 -16.61 7.02
CA PRO A 29 -42.24 -15.69 5.89
C PRO A 29 -42.62 -14.24 6.20
N GLY A 30 -42.00 -13.33 5.46
CA GLY A 30 -42.68 -12.11 4.99
C GLY A 30 -42.31 -10.80 5.68
N ALA A 31 -41.33 -10.11 5.11
CA ALA A 31 -41.22 -8.65 4.92
C ALA A 31 -39.77 -8.17 5.11
N PHE A 32 -38.90 -8.48 4.16
CA PHE A 32 -37.68 -7.70 3.99
C PHE A 32 -38.04 -6.42 3.23
N VAL A 33 -38.07 -5.29 3.94
CA VAL A 33 -38.01 -3.97 3.33
C VAL A 33 -36.58 -3.81 2.78
N THR A 34 -36.40 -4.11 1.50
CA THR A 34 -35.23 -3.67 0.75
C THR A 34 -35.32 -2.16 0.59
N ALA A 35 -34.47 -1.41 1.31
CA ALA A 35 -34.22 -0.02 0.98
C ALA A 35 -33.38 0.03 -0.30
N GLU A 36 -34.04 -0.15 -1.43
CA GLU A 36 -33.49 0.13 -2.75
C GLU A 36 -33.46 1.66 -2.89
N ILE A 37 -32.29 2.26 -2.69
CA ILE A 37 -32.07 3.67 -3.05
C ILE A 37 -31.96 3.72 -4.58
N ALA A 38 -33.12 3.74 -5.25
CA ALA A 38 -33.23 4.00 -6.66
C ALA A 38 -33.01 5.50 -6.90
N TRP A 39 -31.79 5.89 -7.31
CA TRP A 39 -31.57 7.19 -7.93
C TRP A 39 -32.19 7.17 -9.33
N LYS A 40 -33.39 7.75 -9.47
CA LYS A 40 -33.98 8.04 -10.78
C LYS A 40 -33.05 9.00 -11.53
N ARG A 41 -32.56 8.56 -12.68
CA ARG A 41 -31.88 9.37 -13.68
C ARG A 41 -32.90 10.38 -14.24
N THR A 42 -32.88 11.63 -13.80
CA THR A 42 -33.52 12.72 -14.54
C THR A 42 -32.53 13.20 -15.60
N HIS A 43 -32.92 13.06 -16.87
CA HIS A 43 -32.33 13.84 -17.95
C HIS A 43 -33.08 15.16 -18.06
N GLU A 44 -32.28 16.20 -18.28
CA GLU A 44 -32.63 17.54 -18.76
C GLU A 44 -33.08 18.57 -17.73
N GLY A 45 -32.36 19.70 -17.79
CA GLY A 45 -32.66 20.90 -17.04
C GLY A 45 -33.80 21.70 -17.67
N SER A 46 -34.31 22.62 -16.84
CA SER A 46 -35.27 23.70 -17.14
C SER A 46 -36.75 23.37 -16.93
N PHE A 47 -37.26 23.94 -15.82
CA PHE A 47 -38.56 24.59 -15.63
C PHE A 47 -39.64 24.46 -16.73
N LEU A 48 -40.76 23.78 -16.42
CA LEU A 48 -42.14 24.31 -16.28
C LEU A 48 -43.19 23.18 -16.34
N LEU A 49 -44.29 23.38 -15.60
CA LEU A 49 -45.45 22.50 -15.44
C LEU A 49 -46.17 22.16 -16.76
N ALA A 50 -46.49 20.89 -16.98
CA ALA A 50 -47.72 20.47 -17.67
C ALA A 50 -48.02 18.99 -17.39
N GLU A 51 -49.24 18.75 -16.92
CA GLU A 51 -49.87 17.46 -16.67
C GLU A 51 -50.25 16.79 -18.00
N LYS A 52 -49.98 15.49 -18.15
CA LYS A 52 -50.70 14.64 -19.12
C LYS A 52 -50.66 13.17 -18.73
N GLU A 53 -51.82 12.63 -18.40
CA GLU A 53 -52.14 11.20 -18.47
C GLU A 53 -51.90 10.67 -19.89
N GLU A 54 -51.44 9.41 -20.04
CA GLU A 54 -52.22 8.38 -20.76
C GLU A 54 -51.60 6.96 -20.63
N LYS A 55 -52.53 6.01 -20.78
CA LYS A 55 -52.63 4.56 -20.59
C LYS A 55 -51.67 3.62 -21.35
N LYS A 56 -51.50 2.45 -20.69
CA LYS A 56 -51.53 1.05 -21.18
C LYS A 56 -50.57 0.59 -22.30
N GLY A 57 -49.95 -0.58 -22.07
CA GLY A 57 -49.56 -1.47 -23.17
C GLY A 57 -48.60 -2.59 -22.75
N THR A 58 -49.16 -3.77 -22.50
CA THR A 58 -48.51 -5.02 -22.10
C THR A 58 -47.78 -5.72 -23.26
N GLU A 59 -46.79 -6.55 -22.88
CA GLU A 59 -45.97 -7.45 -23.71
C GLU A 59 -46.74 -8.40 -24.64
N ARG A 60 -46.09 -8.86 -25.72
CA ARG A 60 -45.96 -10.29 -26.10
C ARG A 60 -44.99 -10.55 -27.26
N GLU A 61 -44.31 -11.69 -27.15
CA GLU A 61 -43.33 -12.31 -28.05
C GLU A 61 -43.89 -12.75 -29.42
N CYS A 62 -42.99 -12.96 -30.39
CA CYS A 62 -43.06 -14.09 -31.33
C CYS A 62 -41.66 -14.40 -31.92
N ALA A 63 -41.31 -15.68 -31.97
CA ALA A 63 -40.11 -16.26 -32.54
C ALA A 63 -40.46 -17.11 -33.78
N GLU A 64 -39.50 -17.23 -34.72
CA GLU A 64 -39.25 -18.28 -35.76
C GLU A 64 -38.45 -17.63 -36.90
N GLY A 65 -37.46 -18.19 -37.60
CA GLY A 65 -36.82 -19.51 -37.69
C GLY A 65 -35.97 -19.58 -38.99
N SER A 66 -35.24 -20.69 -39.20
CA SER A 66 -34.40 -21.08 -40.38
C SER A 66 -32.92 -20.65 -40.36
N GLY A 67 -31.89 -21.45 -40.71
CA GLY A 67 -31.76 -22.83 -41.19
C GLY A 67 -30.26 -23.23 -41.27
N LYS A 68 -29.98 -24.54 -41.12
CA LYS A 68 -28.68 -25.28 -41.26
C LYS A 68 -28.27 -25.48 -42.75
N PRO A 69 -27.18 -26.21 -43.20
CA PRO A 69 -26.36 -27.24 -42.52
C PRO A 69 -24.84 -27.46 -42.87
N HIS A 70 -24.20 -28.31 -42.04
CA HIS A 70 -23.14 -29.36 -42.25
C HIS A 70 -21.77 -29.08 -42.93
N THR A 71 -20.63 -29.47 -42.34
CA THR A 71 -20.03 -30.85 -42.28
C THR A 71 -18.80 -30.83 -41.32
N ARG A 72 -18.63 -31.71 -40.30
CA ARG A 72 -18.20 -33.14 -40.17
C ARG A 72 -16.67 -33.42 -40.22
N GLY A 73 -16.15 -34.10 -39.17
CA GLY A 73 -14.86 -34.84 -39.12
C GLY A 73 -14.16 -34.74 -37.74
N HIS A 74 -14.40 -35.65 -36.75
CA HIS A 74 -13.65 -36.90 -36.44
C HIS A 74 -12.18 -36.69 -35.99
N ILE A 75 -11.54 -37.34 -34.99
CA ILE A 75 -11.89 -38.23 -33.86
C ILE A 75 -10.55 -38.59 -33.12
N TRP A 76 -10.60 -38.98 -31.82
CA TRP A 76 -9.57 -39.68 -30.96
C TRP A 76 -8.33 -38.89 -30.47
N SER A 77 -7.94 -38.81 -29.18
CA SER A 77 -7.84 -39.70 -28.00
C SER A 77 -6.54 -40.53 -27.89
N LEU A 78 -6.02 -40.62 -26.64
CA LEU A 78 -4.92 -41.42 -26.03
C LEU A 78 -3.64 -40.62 -25.71
N MET A 79 -3.29 -40.35 -24.44
CA MET A 79 -2.86 -41.18 -23.29
C MET A 79 -1.36 -41.60 -23.27
N THR A 80 -0.73 -41.19 -22.16
CA THR A 80 0.23 -41.91 -21.27
C THR A 80 1.72 -42.16 -21.61
N GLU A 81 2.52 -41.75 -20.62
CA GLU A 81 3.74 -42.35 -20.03
C GLU A 81 5.03 -42.53 -20.85
N TRP A 82 6.12 -42.03 -20.26
CA TRP A 82 7.44 -42.65 -20.41
C TRP A 82 8.23 -42.57 -19.09
N THR A 83 8.65 -43.72 -18.58
CA THR A 83 9.52 -43.90 -17.41
C THR A 83 10.85 -44.54 -17.82
N TYR A 84 11.91 -44.16 -17.09
CA TYR A 84 13.11 -44.94 -16.70
C TYR A 84 14.11 -45.47 -17.76
N LYS A 85 15.39 -45.04 -17.69
CA LYS A 85 16.53 -45.96 -17.36
C LYS A 85 17.88 -45.27 -17.06
N LYS A 86 18.45 -45.73 -15.96
CA LYS A 86 19.82 -45.54 -15.45
C LYS A 86 20.76 -46.58 -16.09
N ARG A 87 21.99 -46.24 -16.50
CA ARG A 87 23.10 -47.22 -16.53
C ARG A 87 24.48 -46.57 -16.38
N SER A 88 25.30 -47.30 -15.66
CA SER A 88 26.62 -47.06 -15.10
C SER A 88 27.77 -47.49 -16.02
N ARG A 89 28.96 -46.91 -15.81
CA ARG A 89 30.28 -47.55 -15.54
C ARG A 89 31.45 -46.66 -15.99
N GLY A 90 32.52 -46.63 -15.20
CA GLY A 90 33.81 -46.06 -15.62
C GLY A 90 34.72 -45.67 -14.46
N ARG A 91 35.34 -46.65 -13.81
CA ARG A 91 36.36 -46.53 -12.75
C ARG A 91 37.73 -46.31 -13.42
N LEU A 92 38.51 -45.32 -12.99
CA LEU A 92 39.97 -45.31 -13.16
C LEU A 92 40.65 -44.71 -11.91
N GLN A 93 41.50 -45.53 -11.30
CA GLN A 93 42.41 -45.22 -10.20
C GLN A 93 43.65 -44.50 -10.73
N GLY A 94 44.17 -43.53 -9.97
CA GLY A 94 45.47 -42.89 -10.18
C GLY A 94 45.97 -42.29 -8.86
N ARG A 95 47.20 -42.63 -8.49
CA ARG A 95 47.82 -42.57 -7.14
C ARG A 95 48.07 -41.16 -6.57
N PRO A 96 48.27 -41.02 -5.24
CA PRO A 96 48.59 -39.76 -4.58
C PRO A 96 50.09 -39.43 -4.65
N ALA A 97 50.42 -38.18 -4.98
CA ALA A 97 51.78 -37.69 -4.87
C ALA A 97 52.06 -37.20 -3.43
N ARG A 98 52.93 -37.93 -2.74
CA ARG A 98 53.65 -37.48 -1.55
C ARG A 98 54.62 -36.38 -1.97
N TYR A 99 54.67 -35.28 -1.21
CA TYR A 99 55.86 -34.43 -1.15
C TYR A 99 56.39 -34.38 0.27
N ASN A 100 57.70 -34.56 0.34
CA ASN A 100 58.49 -34.81 1.52
C ASN A 100 58.56 -33.59 2.46
N THR A 101 58.53 -33.91 3.74
CA THR A 101 59.06 -33.12 4.85
C THR A 101 60.53 -32.76 4.60
N ALA A 102 60.83 -31.48 4.51
CA ALA A 102 62.17 -30.94 4.66
C ALA A 102 62.20 -30.02 5.89
N THR A 103 62.84 -30.50 6.95
CA THR A 103 63.17 -29.78 8.18
C THR A 103 64.18 -28.69 7.85
N ARG A 104 63.78 -27.40 7.93
CA ARG A 104 64.73 -26.27 7.88
C ARG A 104 64.84 -25.63 9.26
N LYS A 105 65.97 -25.84 9.92
CA LYS A 105 66.39 -25.12 11.12
C LYS A 105 66.63 -23.64 10.78
N ILE A 106 65.95 -22.77 11.53
CA ILE A 106 66.40 -21.50 12.13
C ILE A 106 67.20 -20.53 11.24
N LEU A 107 66.58 -19.40 10.91
CA LEU A 107 67.20 -18.08 10.98
C LEU A 107 66.11 -17.04 11.26
N SER A 108 66.14 -16.48 12.46
CA SER A 108 65.29 -15.38 12.91
C SER A 108 65.65 -14.10 12.13
N PRO A 109 64.68 -13.34 11.60
CA PRO A 109 64.97 -12.00 11.05
C PRO A 109 65.27 -11.02 12.21
N PRO A 110 66.11 -9.99 11.97
CA PRO A 110 66.47 -9.02 13.00
C PRO A 110 65.24 -8.22 13.43
N SER A 111 65.07 -8.08 14.74
CA SER A 111 64.04 -7.25 15.38
C SER A 111 64.22 -5.79 14.97
N SER A 112 63.42 -5.34 14.01
CA SER A 112 63.27 -3.92 13.72
C SER A 112 62.46 -3.27 14.84
N PRO A 113 62.79 -2.06 15.32
CA PRO A 113 61.99 -1.37 16.33
C PRO A 113 60.59 -1.16 15.79
N CYS A 114 59.62 -1.86 16.39
CA CYS A 114 58.21 -1.61 16.14
C CYS A 114 57.92 -0.21 16.72
N HIS A 115 58.04 0.82 15.88
CA HIS A 115 57.40 2.09 16.12
C HIS A 115 55.91 1.80 16.23
N ARG A 116 55.44 1.64 17.48
CA ARG A 116 54.04 1.64 17.84
C ARG A 116 53.52 3.02 17.48
N VAL A 117 53.11 3.19 16.23
CA VAL A 117 52.25 4.29 15.81
C VAL A 117 50.96 4.07 16.59
N ARG A 118 50.90 4.68 17.77
CA ARG A 118 49.68 4.87 18.53
C ARG A 118 48.84 5.81 17.68
N ARG A 119 48.16 5.28 16.67
CA ARG A 119 47.02 5.94 16.04
C ARG A 119 46.07 6.20 17.21
N ARG A 120 46.13 7.41 17.76
CA ARG A 120 45.05 7.96 18.55
C ARG A 120 43.86 7.92 17.59
N ARG A 121 43.05 6.87 17.68
CA ARG A 121 41.70 6.88 17.14
C ARG A 121 41.05 8.00 17.94
N ALA A 122 41.05 9.21 17.39
CA ALA A 122 40.22 10.27 17.90
C ALA A 122 38.81 9.70 17.83
N THR A 123 38.31 9.22 18.96
CA THR A 123 36.90 8.92 19.14
C THR A 123 36.22 10.27 19.02
N MET A 124 35.86 10.66 17.79
CA MET A 124 34.85 11.69 17.63
C MET A 124 33.68 11.22 18.47
N ALA A 125 33.23 12.05 19.40
CA ALA A 125 32.06 11.73 20.21
C ALA A 125 30.93 11.37 19.23
N ALA A 126 30.38 10.17 19.39
CA ALA A 126 29.26 9.73 18.57
C ALA A 126 28.16 10.79 18.64
N SER A 127 27.52 11.10 17.51
CA SER A 127 26.41 12.05 17.54
C SER A 127 25.31 11.54 18.48
N PRO A 128 24.40 12.40 19.00
CA PRO A 128 23.28 11.92 19.80
C PRO A 128 22.43 10.88 19.06
N ILE A 129 22.32 11.00 17.73
CA ILE A 129 21.62 10.06 16.86
C ILE A 129 22.37 8.73 16.79
N ASP A 130 23.70 8.76 16.57
CA ASP A 130 24.51 7.54 16.56
C ASP A 130 24.45 6.83 17.90
N SER A 131 24.49 7.57 19.01
CA SER A 131 24.43 7.01 20.37
C SER A 131 23.06 6.37 20.65
N ALA A 132 21.97 7.04 20.23
CA ALA A 132 20.62 6.48 20.35
C ALA A 132 20.46 5.23 19.47
N TRP A 133 21.00 5.25 18.26
CA TRP A 133 20.96 4.11 17.36
C TRP A 133 21.81 2.94 17.88
N GLU A 134 23.01 3.21 18.39
CA GLU A 134 23.88 2.23 19.04
C GLU A 134 23.17 1.55 20.22
N SER A 135 22.46 2.34 21.04
CA SER A 135 21.61 1.80 22.11
C SER A 135 20.51 0.88 21.56
N LEU A 136 19.82 1.27 20.48
CA LEU A 136 18.78 0.43 19.88
C LEU A 136 19.31 -0.91 19.37
N ILE A 137 20.39 -0.89 18.58
CA ILE A 137 20.98 -2.12 18.03
C ILE A 137 21.71 -2.96 19.09
N GLY A 138 22.06 -2.36 20.24
CA GLY A 138 22.61 -3.07 21.39
C GLY A 138 21.55 -3.77 22.25
N ASN A 139 20.31 -3.23 22.30
CA ASN A 139 19.22 -3.77 23.11
C ASN A 139 18.27 -4.71 22.35
N PHE A 140 18.21 -4.62 21.02
CA PHE A 140 17.29 -5.40 20.20
C PHE A 140 18.01 -6.12 19.06
N SER A 141 17.58 -7.34 18.75
CA SER A 141 18.00 -8.02 17.53
C SER A 141 17.50 -7.31 16.27
N GLU A 142 18.19 -7.48 15.14
CA GLU A 142 17.75 -6.91 13.86
C GLU A 142 16.34 -7.39 13.46
N PHE A 143 15.98 -8.63 13.82
CA PHE A 143 14.62 -9.15 13.66
C PHE A 143 13.59 -8.36 14.49
N GLN A 144 13.84 -8.14 15.78
CA GLN A 144 12.94 -7.36 16.64
C GLN A 144 12.81 -5.91 16.15
N LEU A 145 13.93 -5.31 15.74
CA LEU A 145 13.93 -3.96 15.17
C LEU A 145 13.08 -3.88 13.90
N ALA A 146 13.31 -4.78 12.95
CA ALA A 146 12.62 -4.79 11.66
C ALA A 146 11.16 -5.28 11.70
N SER A 147 10.70 -5.84 12.83
CA SER A 147 9.33 -6.35 13.00
C SER A 147 8.58 -5.59 14.09
N VAL A 148 8.72 -6.01 15.35
CA VAL A 148 7.92 -5.49 16.48
C VAL A 148 8.20 -4.02 16.76
N VAL A 149 9.45 -3.58 16.75
CA VAL A 149 9.78 -2.17 16.99
C VAL A 149 9.33 -1.30 15.82
N THR A 150 9.48 -1.78 14.58
CA THR A 150 8.94 -1.10 13.39
C THR A 150 7.42 -0.98 13.47
N PHE A 151 6.72 -2.03 13.90
CA PHE A 151 5.28 -2.00 14.11
C PHE A 151 4.89 -0.97 15.18
N VAL A 152 5.55 -0.97 16.35
CA VAL A 152 5.26 0.03 17.39
C VAL A 152 5.52 1.46 16.90
N LEU A 153 6.59 1.69 16.15
CA LEU A 153 6.89 2.98 15.54
C LEU A 153 5.78 3.39 14.57
N HIS A 154 5.37 2.48 13.68
CA HIS A 154 4.28 2.66 12.74
C HIS A 154 2.99 3.06 13.45
N GLU A 155 2.51 2.23 14.39
CA GLU A 155 1.27 2.47 15.12
C GLU A 155 1.33 3.79 15.89
N SER A 156 2.48 4.11 16.49
CA SER A 156 2.65 5.37 17.21
C SER A 156 2.49 6.56 16.27
N VAL A 157 3.17 6.57 15.13
CA VAL A 157 3.11 7.68 14.16
C VAL A 157 1.71 7.79 13.58
N PHE A 158 1.11 6.66 13.20
CA PHE A 158 -0.22 6.59 12.61
C PHE A 158 -1.30 7.12 13.55
N PHE A 159 -1.39 6.60 14.78
CA PHE A 159 -2.42 7.04 15.73
C PHE A 159 -2.17 8.46 16.24
N LEU A 160 -0.91 8.84 16.53
CA LEU A 160 -0.62 10.20 17.00
C LEU A 160 -0.92 11.27 15.95
N SER A 161 -0.70 10.96 14.67
CA SER A 161 -1.04 11.90 13.57
C SER A 161 -2.53 11.86 13.20
N GLY A 162 -3.19 10.70 13.28
CA GLY A 162 -4.59 10.54 12.85
C GLY A 162 -5.62 10.95 13.90
N ILE A 163 -5.38 10.68 15.19
CA ILE A 163 -6.31 11.00 16.30
C ILE A 163 -6.70 12.49 16.32
N PRO A 164 -5.80 13.47 16.12
CA PRO A 164 -6.17 14.89 16.08
C PRO A 164 -7.34 15.19 15.14
N SER A 165 -7.32 14.70 13.89
CA SER A 165 -8.40 14.92 12.92
C SER A 165 -9.74 14.31 13.37
N LEU A 166 -9.70 13.14 14.01
CA LEU A 166 -10.87 12.50 14.61
C LEU A 166 -11.45 13.35 15.75
N LEU A 167 -10.59 13.87 16.63
CA LEU A 167 -11.02 14.74 17.74
C LEU A 167 -11.57 16.08 17.21
N PHE A 168 -10.95 16.65 16.18
CA PHE A 168 -11.46 17.87 15.55
C PHE A 168 -12.87 17.66 15.02
N GLU A 169 -13.13 16.52 14.37
CA GLU A 169 -14.46 16.19 13.88
C GLU A 169 -15.47 15.97 15.02
N ARG A 170 -15.10 15.22 16.07
CA ARG A 170 -15.99 14.91 17.20
C ARG A 170 -16.41 16.14 17.98
N PHE A 171 -15.50 17.08 18.16
CA PHE A 171 -15.73 18.28 18.97
C PHE A 171 -16.04 19.52 18.13
N GLY A 172 -16.13 19.39 16.79
CA GLY A 172 -16.36 20.51 15.88
C GLY A 172 -15.24 21.56 15.90
N LEU A 173 -14.02 21.17 16.28
CA LEU A 173 -12.87 22.08 16.29
C LEU A 173 -12.44 22.35 14.85
N PHE A 174 -11.92 23.56 14.61
CA PHE A 174 -11.38 23.94 13.29
C PHE A 174 -12.38 23.77 12.13
N ALA A 175 -13.69 23.85 12.38
CA ALA A 175 -14.73 23.67 11.37
C ALA A 175 -14.55 24.56 10.12
N LYS A 176 -13.93 25.73 10.26
CA LYS A 176 -13.60 26.62 9.12
C LYS A 176 -12.60 26.04 8.12
N TYR A 177 -11.78 25.07 8.55
CA TYR A 177 -10.78 24.40 7.72
C TYR A 177 -11.26 23.02 7.25
N LYS A 178 -12.48 22.63 7.62
CA LYS A 178 -13.04 21.35 7.21
C LYS A 178 -13.50 21.42 5.76
N ILE A 179 -13.08 20.45 4.95
CA ILE A 179 -13.34 20.44 3.50
C ILE A 179 -14.81 20.09 3.24
N GLN A 180 -15.30 18.99 3.82
CA GLN A 180 -16.70 18.57 3.70
C GLN A 180 -17.53 18.95 4.93
N LYS A 181 -18.67 19.60 4.70
CA LYS A 181 -19.60 19.98 5.78
C LYS A 181 -20.22 18.76 6.50
N LYS A 182 -20.42 17.66 5.78
CA LYS A 182 -20.94 16.41 6.35
C LYS A 182 -19.86 15.74 7.19
N SER A 183 -20.20 15.31 8.40
CA SER A 183 -19.30 14.57 9.30
C SER A 183 -19.84 13.17 9.58
N ASN A 184 -18.96 12.24 9.96
CA ASN A 184 -19.35 10.90 10.38
C ASN A 184 -19.90 10.94 11.81
N THR A 185 -20.83 10.03 12.14
CA THR A 185 -21.31 9.91 13.52
C THR A 185 -20.23 9.26 14.41
N PRO A 186 -20.21 9.57 15.72
CA PRO A 186 -19.23 8.97 16.64
C PRO A 186 -19.24 7.44 16.64
N ASP A 187 -20.41 6.81 16.57
CA ASP A 187 -20.55 5.35 16.47
C ASP A 187 -19.89 4.82 15.20
N TYR A 188 -20.04 5.52 14.08
CA TYR A 188 -19.46 5.10 12.82
C TYR A 188 -17.94 5.18 12.86
N GLN A 189 -17.40 6.26 13.41
CA GLN A 189 -15.97 6.42 13.66
C GLN A 189 -15.42 5.35 14.60
N ASN A 190 -16.14 5.02 15.69
CA ASN A 190 -15.73 3.98 16.64
C ASN A 190 -15.61 2.61 15.97
N ARG A 191 -16.53 2.26 15.05
CA ARG A 191 -16.44 1.03 14.26
C ARG A 191 -15.21 1.02 13.34
N CYS A 192 -14.89 2.15 12.72
CA CYS A 192 -13.67 2.32 11.93
C CYS A 192 -12.43 1.98 12.79
N VAL A 193 -12.29 2.67 13.92
CA VAL A 193 -11.12 2.54 14.81
C VAL A 193 -10.95 1.11 15.31
N LEU A 194 -12.04 0.46 15.75
CA LEU A 194 -11.97 -0.92 16.25
C LEU A 194 -11.53 -1.90 15.16
N ARG A 195 -12.09 -1.79 13.95
CA ARG A 195 -11.71 -2.65 12.81
C ARG A 195 -10.27 -2.39 12.36
N LEU A 196 -9.85 -1.14 12.37
CA LEU A 196 -8.50 -0.73 12.01
C LEU A 196 -7.46 -1.34 12.96
N ILE A 197 -7.67 -1.24 14.28
CA ILE A 197 -6.82 -1.89 15.29
C ILE A 197 -6.75 -3.40 15.04
N LEU A 198 -7.89 -4.03 14.74
CA LEU A 198 -7.92 -5.46 14.42
C LEU A 198 -7.09 -5.79 13.17
N TYR A 199 -7.20 -4.99 12.10
CA TYR A 199 -6.42 -5.20 10.87
C TYR A 199 -4.93 -4.96 11.09
N HIS A 200 -4.54 -3.95 11.86
CA HIS A 200 -3.14 -3.67 12.14
C HIS A 200 -2.50 -4.82 12.92
N VAL A 201 -3.19 -5.35 13.94
CA VAL A 201 -2.67 -6.45 14.76
C VAL A 201 -2.77 -7.80 14.04
N CYS A 202 -3.86 -8.08 13.32
CA CYS A 202 -4.08 -9.40 12.71
C CYS A 202 -3.55 -9.52 11.27
N VAL A 203 -3.23 -8.42 10.60
CA VAL A 203 -2.72 -8.42 9.22
C VAL A 203 -1.34 -7.74 9.17
N ASN A 204 -1.22 -6.47 9.56
CA ASN A 204 0.05 -5.72 9.39
C ASN A 204 1.18 -6.32 10.21
N LEU A 205 0.96 -6.62 11.50
CA LEU A 205 1.98 -7.20 12.37
C LEU A 205 2.48 -8.57 11.86
N PRO A 206 1.60 -9.55 11.52
CA PRO A 206 2.04 -10.80 10.89
C PRO A 206 2.80 -10.58 9.59
N VAL A 207 2.35 -9.67 8.71
CA VAL A 207 3.04 -9.35 7.46
C VAL A 207 4.45 -8.80 7.75
N MET A 208 4.59 -7.87 8.70
CA MET A 208 5.89 -7.34 9.10
C MET A 208 6.82 -8.44 9.64
N ILE A 209 6.33 -9.30 10.53
CA ILE A 209 7.10 -10.44 11.07
C ILE A 209 7.55 -11.40 9.95
N LEU A 210 6.62 -11.80 9.08
CA LEU A 210 6.86 -12.77 8.01
C LEU A 210 7.71 -12.20 6.88
N SER A 211 7.75 -10.88 6.71
CA SER A 211 8.54 -10.20 5.67
C SER A 211 10.03 -10.11 5.99
N TYR A 212 10.45 -10.30 7.25
CA TYR A 212 11.85 -10.12 7.66
C TYR A 212 12.86 -10.91 6.81
N PRO A 213 12.67 -12.22 6.51
CA PRO A 213 13.59 -12.96 5.64
C PRO A 213 13.71 -12.35 4.24
N ALA A 214 12.62 -11.81 3.69
CA ALA A 214 12.63 -11.14 2.40
C ALA A 214 13.44 -9.83 2.47
N PHE A 215 13.26 -9.02 3.51
CA PHE A 215 14.07 -7.83 3.73
C PHE A 215 15.56 -8.15 3.90
N LYS A 216 15.90 -9.22 4.63
CA LYS A 216 17.28 -9.70 4.73
C LYS A 216 17.85 -10.12 3.38
N PHE A 217 17.06 -10.83 2.57
CA PHE A 217 17.45 -11.21 1.21
C PHE A 217 17.65 -9.97 0.31
N MET A 218 16.84 -8.93 0.48
CA MET A 218 16.96 -7.65 -0.22
C MET A 218 18.13 -6.78 0.28
N GLY A 219 18.85 -7.21 1.32
CA GLY A 219 20.05 -6.53 1.81
C GLY A 219 19.83 -5.53 2.95
N LEU A 220 18.73 -5.66 3.71
CA LEU A 220 18.49 -4.87 4.93
C LEU A 220 19.66 -4.97 5.92
N ARG A 221 20.08 -3.81 6.44
CA ARG A 221 21.15 -3.67 7.46
C ARG A 221 20.71 -2.70 8.55
N SER A 222 21.04 -2.98 9.81
CA SER A 222 20.89 -2.03 10.93
C SER A 222 22.20 -1.55 11.54
N SER A 223 23.34 -2.13 11.14
CA SER A 223 24.65 -1.86 11.74
C SER A 223 25.17 -0.45 11.44
N LEU A 224 25.85 0.15 12.43
CA LEU A 224 26.64 1.37 12.23
C LEU A 224 27.79 1.17 11.20
N PRO A 225 28.25 2.25 10.54
CA PRO A 225 27.80 3.64 10.66
C PRO A 225 26.43 3.88 9.99
N LEU A 226 25.69 4.88 10.45
CA LEU A 226 24.46 5.32 9.78
C LEU A 226 24.77 5.79 8.34
N PRO A 227 23.82 5.65 7.41
CA PRO A 227 24.00 6.16 6.06
C PRO A 227 24.22 7.66 6.07
N HIS A 228 25.11 8.13 5.20
CA HIS A 228 25.29 9.56 5.00
C HIS A 228 23.97 10.22 4.56
N TRP A 229 23.69 11.43 5.05
CA TRP A 229 22.39 12.10 4.84
C TRP A 229 22.01 12.24 3.36
N THR A 230 22.99 12.41 2.46
CA THR A 230 22.73 12.46 1.01
C THR A 230 22.16 11.15 0.48
N VAL A 231 22.62 10.01 0.99
CA VAL A 231 22.07 8.68 0.64
C VAL A 231 20.64 8.59 1.16
N VAL A 232 20.40 8.97 2.41
CA VAL A 232 19.07 8.97 3.02
C VAL A 232 18.08 9.81 2.20
N VAL A 233 18.43 11.06 1.89
CA VAL A 233 17.57 11.97 1.13
C VAL A 233 17.34 11.46 -0.30
N SER A 234 18.40 11.04 -1.00
CA SER A 234 18.26 10.52 -2.37
C SER A 234 17.38 9.27 -2.44
N GLN A 235 17.50 8.37 -1.46
CA GLN A 235 16.66 7.18 -1.35
C GLN A 235 15.20 7.54 -1.07
N ILE A 236 14.93 8.42 -0.12
CA ILE A 236 13.56 8.85 0.20
C ILE A 236 12.88 9.50 -1.00
N LEU A 237 13.57 10.40 -1.72
CA LEU A 237 13.03 11.03 -2.94
C LEU A 237 12.74 9.97 -4.01
N PHE A 238 13.65 9.03 -4.21
CA PHE A 238 13.44 7.90 -5.12
C PHE A 238 12.23 7.05 -4.71
N TYR A 239 12.05 6.77 -3.42
CA TYR A 239 10.93 5.98 -2.91
C TYR A 239 9.61 6.70 -3.13
N PHE A 240 9.52 8.00 -2.84
CA PHE A 240 8.31 8.78 -3.09
C PHE A 240 7.91 8.73 -4.58
N VAL A 241 8.84 8.96 -5.50
CA VAL A 241 8.53 8.94 -6.94
C VAL A 241 8.08 7.55 -7.40
N LEU A 242 8.76 6.50 -6.95
CA LEU A 242 8.45 5.14 -7.38
C LEU A 242 7.16 4.60 -6.76
N GLU A 243 6.95 4.83 -5.47
CA GLU A 243 5.72 4.46 -4.77
C GLU A 243 4.53 5.17 -5.39
N ASP A 244 4.61 6.48 -5.62
CA ASP A 244 3.53 7.27 -6.22
C ASP A 244 3.18 6.76 -7.64
N PHE A 245 4.18 6.38 -8.43
CA PHE A 245 3.97 5.77 -9.74
C PHE A 245 3.22 4.43 -9.64
N ILE A 246 3.67 3.52 -8.77
CA ILE A 246 3.05 2.19 -8.61
C ILE A 246 1.63 2.33 -8.04
N PHE A 247 1.48 3.20 -7.05
CA PHE A 247 0.21 3.50 -6.40
C PHE A 247 -0.78 4.07 -7.41
N TYR A 248 -0.42 5.08 -8.21
CA TYR A 248 -1.31 5.69 -9.20
C TYR A 248 -1.97 4.63 -10.10
N TRP A 249 -1.18 3.72 -10.67
CA TRP A 249 -1.70 2.69 -11.56
C TRP A 249 -2.55 1.65 -10.83
N GLY A 250 -2.11 1.19 -9.65
CA GLY A 250 -2.87 0.22 -8.88
C GLY A 250 -4.17 0.81 -8.33
N HIS A 251 -4.14 2.04 -7.84
CA HIS A 251 -5.32 2.76 -7.38
C HIS A 251 -6.31 3.00 -8.53
N ARG A 252 -5.83 3.42 -9.70
CA ARG A 252 -6.67 3.48 -10.91
C ARG A 252 -7.29 2.13 -11.28
N ALA A 253 -6.55 1.02 -11.11
CA ALA A 253 -7.08 -0.32 -11.33
C ALA A 253 -8.12 -0.72 -10.25
N LEU A 254 -7.92 -0.33 -8.99
CA LEU A 254 -8.86 -0.54 -7.89
C LEU A 254 -10.22 0.13 -8.16
N HIS A 255 -10.27 1.18 -8.99
CA HIS A 255 -11.52 1.81 -9.44
C HIS A 255 -12.21 1.12 -10.63
N THR A 256 -11.69 -0.01 -11.10
CA THR A 256 -12.46 -0.87 -12.02
C THR A 256 -13.67 -1.47 -11.29
N LYS A 257 -14.79 -1.68 -12.01
CA LYS A 257 -16.06 -2.12 -11.42
C LYS A 257 -15.94 -3.32 -10.46
N TRP A 258 -15.12 -4.31 -10.82
CA TRP A 258 -14.96 -5.51 -10.00
C TRP A 258 -14.11 -5.25 -8.75
N LEU A 259 -12.93 -4.63 -8.91
CA LEU A 259 -12.04 -4.34 -7.79
C LEU A 259 -12.67 -3.33 -6.84
N TYR A 260 -13.37 -2.33 -7.36
CA TYR A 260 -14.06 -1.36 -6.53
C TYR A 260 -15.09 -2.05 -5.65
N LYS A 261 -15.98 -2.84 -6.24
CA LYS A 261 -17.09 -3.47 -5.51
C LYS A 261 -16.64 -4.45 -4.41
N HIS A 262 -15.51 -5.13 -4.60
CA HIS A 262 -15.09 -6.22 -3.69
C HIS A 262 -13.90 -5.87 -2.81
N VAL A 263 -13.15 -4.83 -3.15
CA VAL A 263 -11.92 -4.46 -2.45
C VAL A 263 -11.99 -3.00 -2.02
N HIS A 264 -11.97 -2.08 -2.99
CA HIS A 264 -11.75 -0.66 -2.71
C HIS A 264 -12.97 0.09 -2.15
N SER A 265 -14.16 -0.50 -2.23
CA SER A 265 -15.36 0.06 -1.60
C SER A 265 -15.27 0.09 -0.08
N VAL A 266 -14.41 -0.74 0.53
CA VAL A 266 -14.14 -0.68 1.97
C VAL A 266 -13.38 0.61 2.31
N HIS A 267 -12.40 0.98 1.49
CA HIS A 267 -11.68 2.24 1.66
C HIS A 267 -12.59 3.45 1.44
N HIS A 268 -13.43 3.41 0.40
CA HIS A 268 -14.44 4.43 0.09
C HIS A 268 -15.69 4.38 0.99
N GLU A 269 -15.70 3.55 2.04
CA GLU A 269 -16.82 3.47 2.98
C GLU A 269 -17.06 4.84 3.66
N TYR A 270 -15.99 5.60 3.92
CA TYR A 270 -16.03 6.92 4.56
C TYR A 270 -15.84 8.06 3.54
N ALA A 271 -16.91 8.41 2.82
CA ALA A 271 -16.88 9.48 1.81
C ALA A 271 -16.42 10.86 2.36
N THR A 272 -16.61 11.12 3.66
CA THR A 272 -15.88 12.17 4.39
C THR A 272 -14.76 11.50 5.17
N PRO A 273 -13.50 11.50 4.67
CA PRO A 273 -12.41 10.88 5.37
C PRO A 273 -12.01 11.69 6.62
N PHE A 274 -11.45 10.99 7.59
CA PHE A 274 -10.68 11.55 8.70
C PHE A 274 -9.38 10.75 8.80
N GLY A 275 -8.32 11.28 9.40
CA GLY A 275 -6.96 10.77 9.25
C GLY A 275 -6.78 9.26 9.46
N LEU A 276 -7.51 8.64 10.39
CA LEU A 276 -7.45 7.19 10.65
C LEU A 276 -8.10 6.32 9.55
N THR A 277 -8.91 6.90 8.67
CA THR A 277 -9.49 6.19 7.51
C THR A 277 -8.45 5.91 6.42
N SER A 278 -7.28 6.56 6.46
CA SER A 278 -6.19 6.36 5.48
C SER A 278 -5.74 4.91 5.35
N GLU A 279 -5.79 4.14 6.43
CA GLU A 279 -5.42 2.71 6.44
C GLU A 279 -6.62 1.79 6.69
N TYR A 280 -7.84 2.35 6.72
CA TYR A 280 -9.06 1.55 6.75
C TYR A 280 -9.34 1.01 5.34
N ALA A 281 -8.87 -0.19 5.05
CA ALA A 281 -9.00 -0.81 3.75
C ALA A 281 -9.22 -2.31 3.84
N HIS A 282 -9.62 -2.91 2.71
CA HIS A 282 -9.70 -4.36 2.60
C HIS A 282 -8.29 -5.00 2.71
N PRO A 283 -8.10 -6.18 3.31
CA PRO A 283 -6.77 -6.79 3.47
C PRO A 283 -5.97 -6.94 2.16
N ALA A 284 -6.64 -7.24 1.04
CA ALA A 284 -5.99 -7.30 -0.27
C ALA A 284 -5.42 -5.94 -0.73
N GLU A 285 -6.10 -4.84 -0.39
CA GLU A 285 -5.62 -3.48 -0.66
C GLU A 285 -4.44 -3.15 0.25
N ILE A 286 -4.53 -3.47 1.55
CA ILE A 286 -3.42 -3.32 2.50
C ILE A 286 -2.14 -4.02 1.97
N LEU A 287 -2.26 -5.24 1.45
CA LEU A 287 -1.13 -5.97 0.86
C LEU A 287 -0.58 -5.27 -0.39
N PHE A 288 -1.43 -4.72 -1.25
CA PHE A 288 -1.01 -3.95 -2.42
C PHE A 288 -0.29 -2.65 -2.01
N LEU A 289 -0.84 -1.90 -1.05
CA LEU A 289 -0.26 -0.66 -0.53
C LEU A 289 1.09 -0.92 0.14
N GLY A 290 1.18 -1.98 0.95
CA GLY A 290 2.43 -2.43 1.55
C GLY A 290 3.45 -2.84 0.48
N PHE A 291 3.02 -3.53 -0.58
CA PHE A 291 3.89 -3.84 -1.71
C PHE A 291 4.42 -2.58 -2.38
N ALA A 292 3.56 -1.64 -2.78
CA ALA A 292 3.95 -0.39 -3.41
C ALA A 292 4.98 0.40 -2.57
N THR A 293 4.74 0.46 -1.26
CA THR A 293 5.62 1.14 -0.29
C THR A 293 7.02 0.52 -0.18
N ILE A 294 7.15 -0.79 -0.41
CA ILE A 294 8.40 -1.54 -0.20
C ILE A 294 9.21 -1.75 -1.48
N VAL A 295 8.64 -1.58 -2.68
CA VAL A 295 9.40 -1.78 -3.94
C VAL A 295 10.66 -0.91 -4.00
N GLY A 296 10.56 0.39 -3.69
CA GLY A 296 11.72 1.29 -3.69
C GLY A 296 12.82 0.84 -2.72
N PRO A 297 12.51 0.66 -1.43
CA PRO A 297 13.44 0.08 -0.47
C PRO A 297 14.05 -1.24 -0.95
N ALA A 298 13.24 -2.19 -1.43
CA ALA A 298 13.71 -3.49 -1.91
C ALA A 298 14.77 -3.40 -3.03
N LEU A 299 14.68 -2.39 -3.90
CA LEU A 299 15.65 -2.18 -4.99
C LEU A 299 17.00 -1.64 -4.53
N THR A 300 17.04 -0.94 -3.39
CA THR A 300 18.26 -0.28 -2.90
C THR A 300 18.95 -1.04 -1.77
N GLY A 301 18.26 -1.97 -1.12
CA GLY A 301 18.75 -2.67 0.08
C GLY A 301 19.00 -1.69 1.21
N PRO A 302 17.94 -1.15 1.84
CA PRO A 302 18.03 0.05 2.64
C PRO A 302 18.68 -0.24 3.98
N HIS A 303 19.26 0.77 4.59
CA HIS A 303 19.54 0.73 6.02
C HIS A 303 18.21 0.89 6.78
N LEU A 304 18.04 0.18 7.90
CA LEU A 304 16.80 0.20 8.68
C LEU A 304 16.40 1.62 9.13
N PHE A 305 17.39 2.44 9.50
CA PHE A 305 17.18 3.87 9.78
C PHE A 305 16.48 4.61 8.62
N THR A 306 16.94 4.41 7.38
CA THR A 306 16.32 5.04 6.20
C THR A 306 14.94 4.47 5.93
N LEU A 307 14.73 3.17 6.16
CA LEU A 307 13.41 2.54 6.04
C LEU A 307 12.42 3.09 7.07
N TRP A 308 12.85 3.31 8.31
CA TRP A 308 12.03 3.95 9.35
C TRP A 308 11.68 5.39 9.01
N LEU A 309 12.65 6.17 8.54
CA LEU A 309 12.38 7.55 8.13
C LEU A 309 11.41 7.60 6.93
N TRP A 310 11.59 6.72 5.95
CA TRP A 310 10.66 6.54 4.83
C TRP A 310 9.25 6.20 5.32
N MET A 311 9.11 5.19 6.17
CA MET A 311 7.82 4.77 6.74
C MET A 311 7.15 5.92 7.50
N VAL A 312 7.87 6.64 8.35
CA VAL A 312 7.34 7.78 9.10
C VAL A 312 6.80 8.85 8.15
N LEU A 313 7.58 9.23 7.13
CA LEU A 313 7.15 10.24 6.15
C LEU A 313 5.93 9.77 5.36
N ARG A 314 5.90 8.52 4.92
CA ARG A 314 4.79 7.92 4.17
C ARG A 314 3.50 7.87 5.00
N VAL A 315 3.60 7.47 6.27
CA VAL A 315 2.45 7.44 7.20
C VAL A 315 1.92 8.85 7.48
N LEU A 316 2.81 9.82 7.74
CA LEU A 316 2.39 11.20 7.95
C LEU A 316 1.69 11.79 6.72
N GLU A 317 2.19 11.49 5.53
CA GLU A 317 1.62 11.94 4.27
C GLU A 317 0.23 11.33 4.04
N THR A 318 0.07 10.01 4.19
CA THR A 318 -1.24 9.36 3.96
C THR A 318 -2.29 9.84 4.95
N VAL A 319 -1.91 10.06 6.21
CA VAL A 319 -2.82 10.60 7.22
C VAL A 319 -3.18 12.06 6.92
N GLU A 320 -2.25 12.87 6.44
CA GLU A 320 -2.51 14.25 6.02
C GLU A 320 -3.50 14.28 4.86
N ALA A 321 -3.28 13.46 3.82
CA ALA A 321 -4.15 13.33 2.66
C ALA A 321 -5.59 12.89 3.01
N HIS A 322 -5.77 12.16 4.12
CA HIS A 322 -7.10 11.71 4.58
C HIS A 322 -7.65 12.53 5.74
N SER A 323 -6.97 13.58 6.17
CA SER A 323 -7.34 14.29 7.40
C SER A 323 -8.75 14.88 7.36
N GLY A 324 -9.28 15.20 6.18
CA GLY A 324 -10.57 15.89 6.00
C GLY A 324 -10.50 17.40 6.29
N TYR A 325 -9.29 17.93 6.53
CA TYR A 325 -9.04 19.34 6.81
C TYR A 325 -8.00 19.90 5.87
N HIS A 326 -8.21 21.13 5.40
CA HIS A 326 -7.24 21.90 4.65
C HIS A 326 -6.84 23.14 5.45
N PHE A 327 -5.65 23.07 6.06
CA PHE A 327 -5.14 24.13 6.91
C PHE A 327 -4.29 25.13 6.11
N PRO A 328 -4.09 26.36 6.59
CA PRO A 328 -3.15 27.30 5.97
C PRO A 328 -1.73 26.76 5.87
N TRP A 329 -1.34 25.85 6.76
CA TRP A 329 -0.03 25.18 6.77
C TRP A 329 -0.03 23.79 6.13
N SER A 330 -1.12 23.37 5.45
CA SER A 330 -1.13 22.10 4.71
C SER A 330 -0.02 22.11 3.64
N PRO A 331 0.73 21.01 3.43
CA PRO A 331 1.86 20.99 2.51
C PRO A 331 1.49 21.35 1.06
N SER A 332 0.24 21.07 0.63
CA SER A 332 -0.28 21.44 -0.69
C SER A 332 -0.28 22.95 -0.95
N ASN A 333 -0.21 23.80 0.09
CA ASN A 333 -0.09 25.25 -0.07
C ASN A 333 1.33 25.72 -0.40
N PHE A 334 2.35 24.88 -0.18
CA PHE A 334 3.77 25.24 -0.33
C PHE A 334 4.52 24.41 -1.36
N LEU A 335 4.10 23.15 -1.55
CA LEU A 335 4.78 22.20 -2.43
C LEU A 335 4.00 22.07 -3.74
N PRO A 336 4.53 22.62 -4.86
CA PRO A 336 3.89 22.44 -6.15
C PRO A 336 3.87 20.95 -6.48
N LEU A 337 2.75 20.46 -7.01
CA LEU A 337 2.44 19.06 -7.33
C LEU A 337 1.99 18.19 -6.15
N TYR A 338 2.08 18.63 -4.90
CA TYR A 338 1.55 17.85 -3.77
C TYR A 338 0.02 17.96 -3.72
N GLY A 339 -0.68 16.81 -3.77
CA GLY A 339 -2.14 16.78 -3.79
C GLY A 339 -2.75 17.14 -2.44
N GLY A 340 -2.29 16.47 -1.39
CA GLY A 340 -2.75 16.67 -0.02
C GLY A 340 -4.23 16.39 0.20
N SER A 341 -4.73 16.87 1.34
CA SER A 341 -6.06 16.53 1.85
C SER A 341 -7.20 16.90 0.92
N ASP A 342 -7.16 18.08 0.30
CA ASP A 342 -8.25 18.58 -0.54
C ASP A 342 -8.36 17.83 -1.88
N PHE A 343 -7.22 17.43 -2.47
CA PHE A 343 -7.20 16.62 -3.69
C PHE A 343 -7.77 15.23 -3.46
N HIS A 344 -7.43 14.61 -2.33
CA HIS A 344 -7.87 13.26 -1.98
C HIS A 344 -9.28 13.22 -1.38
N ASP A 345 -9.71 14.26 -0.66
CA ASP A 345 -11.10 14.41 -0.22
C ASP A 345 -12.06 14.47 -1.41
N TYR A 346 -11.68 15.19 -2.47
CA TYR A 346 -12.45 15.20 -3.72
C TYR A 346 -12.60 13.80 -4.33
N HIS A 347 -11.56 12.98 -4.25
CA HIS A 347 -11.58 11.60 -4.72
C HIS A 347 -12.64 10.76 -3.97
N HIS A 348 -12.62 10.79 -2.64
CA HIS A 348 -13.56 10.05 -1.77
C HIS A 348 -15.02 10.47 -1.93
N ARG A 349 -15.27 11.71 -2.38
CA ARG A 349 -16.61 12.23 -2.62
C ARG A 349 -17.28 11.65 -3.87
N LEU A 350 -16.49 11.20 -4.84
CA LEU A 350 -16.99 10.80 -6.15
C LEU A 350 -17.36 9.32 -6.21
N LEU A 351 -18.40 9.02 -6.98
CA LEU A 351 -18.72 7.64 -7.33
C LEU A 351 -17.61 7.06 -8.23
N TYR A 352 -17.31 5.78 -8.09
CA TYR A 352 -16.26 5.08 -8.87
C TYR A 352 -16.38 5.27 -10.40
N THR A 353 -17.59 5.48 -10.94
CA THR A 353 -17.79 5.69 -12.40
C THR A 353 -17.35 7.06 -12.89
N LYS A 354 -17.15 8.01 -11.96
CA LYS A 354 -16.68 9.37 -12.23
C LYS A 354 -15.39 9.67 -11.45
N SER A 355 -14.75 8.66 -10.86
CA SER A 355 -13.56 8.86 -10.04
C SER A 355 -12.38 9.29 -10.89
N GLY A 356 -11.46 10.00 -10.24
CA GLY A 356 -10.23 10.55 -10.77
C GLY A 356 -9.28 10.74 -9.59
N ASN A 357 -8.25 11.59 -9.69
CA ASN A 357 -7.40 11.94 -8.55
C ASN A 357 -6.77 10.69 -7.87
N TYR A 358 -6.08 9.85 -8.65
CA TYR A 358 -5.57 8.56 -8.20
C TYR A 358 -4.18 8.63 -7.55
N ALA A 359 -3.47 9.76 -7.66
CA ALA A 359 -2.16 9.94 -7.05
C ALA A 359 -2.16 9.66 -5.54
N SER A 360 -1.03 9.13 -5.07
CA SER A 360 -0.76 8.92 -3.64
C SER A 360 -0.38 10.25 -2.99
N THR A 361 0.58 10.94 -3.61
CA THR A 361 1.23 12.14 -3.09
C THR A 361 1.33 13.23 -4.15
N PHE A 362 1.80 12.91 -5.35
CA PHE A 362 2.07 13.91 -6.37
C PHE A 362 1.10 13.82 -7.55
N VAL A 363 0.42 14.93 -7.87
CA VAL A 363 -0.67 14.97 -8.87
C VAL A 363 -0.19 14.88 -10.33
N TYR A 364 1.10 14.77 -10.59
CA TYR A 364 1.67 14.82 -11.95
C TYR A 364 1.16 13.71 -12.86
N MET A 365 0.91 12.51 -12.31
CA MET A 365 0.33 11.40 -13.06
C MET A 365 -1.12 11.70 -13.44
N ASP A 366 -1.90 12.24 -12.50
CA ASP A 366 -3.27 12.65 -12.80
C ASP A 366 -3.33 13.75 -13.86
N TRP A 367 -2.43 14.73 -13.78
CA TRP A 367 -2.32 15.78 -14.79
C TRP A 367 -1.97 15.23 -16.17
N LEU A 368 -0.97 14.34 -16.25
CA LEU A 368 -0.48 13.76 -17.50
C LEU A 368 -1.55 12.89 -18.19
N PHE A 369 -2.31 12.11 -17.41
CA PHE A 369 -3.36 11.22 -17.92
C PHE A 369 -4.77 11.83 -17.89
N GLY A 370 -4.89 13.09 -17.44
CA GLY A 370 -6.13 13.84 -17.40
C GLY A 370 -7.19 13.27 -16.46
N THR A 371 -6.77 12.63 -15.36
CA THR A 371 -7.65 12.07 -14.33
C THR A 371 -7.98 13.05 -13.20
N ASP A 372 -7.49 14.29 -13.25
CA ASP A 372 -7.85 15.38 -12.32
C ASP A 372 -8.76 16.48 -12.90
N LYS A 373 -9.26 16.30 -14.14
CA LYS A 373 -10.02 17.35 -14.86
C LYS A 373 -11.23 17.88 -14.09
N GLY A 374 -11.96 16.99 -13.41
CA GLY A 374 -13.13 17.35 -12.60
C GLY A 374 -12.74 18.23 -11.41
N TYR A 375 -11.66 17.85 -10.72
CA TYR A 375 -11.10 18.59 -9.60
C TYR A 375 -10.67 20.00 -10.03
N ARG A 376 -9.87 20.10 -11.11
CA ARG A 376 -9.37 21.39 -11.62
C ARG A 376 -10.50 22.33 -12.04
N LYS A 377 -11.57 21.80 -12.63
CA LYS A 377 -12.75 22.60 -12.99
C LYS A 377 -13.41 23.21 -11.76
N ILE A 378 -13.56 22.45 -10.67
CA ILE A 378 -14.16 22.95 -9.43
C ILE A 378 -13.25 24.00 -8.79
N LYS A 379 -11.93 23.77 -8.76
CA LYS A 379 -10.98 24.76 -8.25
C LYS A 379 -10.98 26.06 -9.02
N ALA A 380 -11.12 26.02 -10.34
CA ALA A 380 -11.25 27.23 -11.15
C ALA A 380 -12.51 28.04 -10.77
N ILE A 381 -13.65 27.36 -10.56
CA ILE A 381 -14.90 28.01 -10.14
C ILE A 381 -14.76 28.63 -8.74
N GLU A 382 -14.20 27.89 -7.78
CA GLU A 382 -13.95 28.39 -6.42
C GLU A 382 -13.00 29.60 -6.40
N GLU A 383 -12.03 29.65 -7.30
CA GLU A 383 -11.12 30.79 -7.44
C GLU A 383 -11.81 32.01 -8.05
N GLU A 384 -12.66 31.82 -9.06
CA GLU A 384 -13.48 32.88 -9.65
C GLU A 384 -14.45 33.48 -8.62
N GLU A 385 -15.18 32.64 -7.88
CA GLU A 385 -16.09 33.10 -6.82
C GLU A 385 -15.36 33.92 -5.76
N ARG A 386 -14.13 33.52 -5.39
CA ARG A 386 -13.31 34.26 -4.41
C ARG A 386 -12.83 35.61 -4.93
N LYS A 387 -12.64 35.77 -6.24
CA LYS A 387 -12.26 37.06 -6.84
C LYS A 387 -13.44 38.05 -6.90
N HIS A 388 -14.67 37.56 -6.79
CA HIS A 388 -15.89 38.36 -6.82
C HIS A 388 -16.44 38.72 -5.42
N LEU A 389 -15.86 38.17 -4.36
CA LEU A 389 -16.08 38.52 -2.95
C LEU A 389 -15.03 39.53 -2.49
#